data_AF-A0A954RHW2-F1
#
_entry.id   AF-A0A954RHW2-F1
#
_cell.length_a   1.000
_cell.length_b   1.000
_cell.length_c   1.000
_cell.angle_alpha   90.00
_cell.angle_beta   90.00
_cell.angle_gamma   90.00
#
_symmetry.space_group_name_H-M   'P 1'
#
loop_
_entity.id
_entity.type
_entity.pdbx_description
1 polymer ?
#
loop_
_entity_poly.entity_id
_entity_poly.type
_entity_poly.pdbx_seq_one_letter_code
_entity_poly.pdbx_strand_id
1 'polypeptide(L)'
;MNLGHVISRLSLLILALIVVVATGVNLKADDGVQHVVVFGEDGKFAGWPANHGIWLWGNEILVGFSIGIHEELGNERHNIARDKIEQHVLGRSLDGGETWQIEYPAERGMLINQGGMRHGITDPKLH
;
A
#
# COMPACT_ATOMS: atom_id res chain seq x y z
N MET A 1 25.19 32.84 -46.76
CA MET A 1 24.33 31.90 -46.01
C MET A 1 23.34 31.28 -46.99
N ASN A 2 23.27 29.95 -47.08
CA ASN A 2 22.53 29.23 -48.12
C ASN A 2 21.07 29.02 -47.70
N LEU A 3 20.16 29.79 -48.31
CA LEU A 3 18.74 29.86 -47.98
C LEU A 3 18.03 28.48 -48.09
N GLY A 4 18.52 27.58 -48.96
CA GLY A 4 17.97 26.23 -49.13
C GLY A 4 18.17 25.30 -47.92
N HIS A 5 19.25 25.49 -47.15
CA HIS A 5 19.49 24.71 -45.93
C HIS A 5 18.61 25.14 -44.75
N VAL A 6 18.17 26.40 -44.74
CA VAL A 6 17.28 26.93 -43.69
C VAL A 6 15.85 26.43 -43.93
N ILE A 7 15.40 26.42 -45.18
CA ILE A 7 14.06 25.94 -45.57
C ILE A 7 13.91 24.43 -45.29
N SER A 8 14.93 23.61 -45.55
CA SER A 8 14.83 22.15 -45.28
C SER A 8 14.75 21.80 -43.79
N ARG A 9 15.48 22.53 -42.93
CA ARG A 9 15.41 22.38 -41.48
C ARG A 9 14.07 22.82 -40.91
N LEU A 10 13.47 23.88 -41.48
CA LEU A 10 12.15 24.36 -41.10
C LEU A 10 11.06 23.35 -41.48
N SER A 11 11.15 22.74 -42.67
CA SER A 11 10.22 21.71 -43.12
C SER A 11 10.29 20.43 -42.27
N LEU A 12 11.48 20.03 -41.82
CA LEU A 12 11.66 18.89 -40.92
C LEU A 12 11.06 19.14 -39.53
N LEU A 13 11.20 20.36 -39.00
CA LEU A 13 10.61 20.76 -37.72
C LEU A 13 9.07 20.82 -37.79
N ILE A 14 8.52 21.35 -38.89
CA ILE A 14 7.08 21.38 -39.13
C ILE A 14 6.52 19.96 -39.27
N LEU A 15 7.23 19.07 -39.98
CA LEU A 15 6.81 17.67 -40.12
C LEU A 15 6.86 16.93 -38.77
N ALA A 16 7.90 17.15 -37.95
CA ALA A 16 7.99 16.59 -36.61
C ALA A 16 6.86 17.08 -35.69
N LEU A 17 6.50 18.38 -35.79
CA LEU A 17 5.41 18.97 -35.04
C LEU A 17 4.04 18.39 -35.47
N ILE A 18 3.84 18.19 -36.78
CA ILE A 18 2.62 17.54 -37.32
C ILE A 18 2.52 16.09 -36.84
N VAL A 19 3.64 15.35 -36.79
CA VAL A 19 3.66 13.98 -36.26
C VAL A 19 3.28 13.94 -34.77
N VAL A 20 3.78 14.88 -33.96
CA VAL A 20 3.43 14.97 -32.52
C VAL A 20 1.95 15.32 -32.30
N VAL A 21 1.35 16.15 -33.15
CA VAL A 21 -0.08 16.49 -33.07
C VAL A 21 -0.96 15.35 -33.59
N ALA A 22 -0.53 14.64 -34.63
CA ALA A 22 -1.29 13.56 -35.26
C ALA A 22 -1.31 12.26 -34.44
N THR A 23 -0.34 12.04 -33.55
CA THR A 23 -0.29 10.84 -32.69
C THR A 23 -1.22 10.91 -31.49
N GLY A 24 -1.96 12.02 -31.30
CA GLY A 24 -3.10 12.10 -30.39
C GLY A 24 -2.84 11.38 -29.07
N VAL A 25 -1.89 11.88 -28.28
CA VAL A 25 -1.58 11.30 -26.97
C VAL A 25 -2.87 11.34 -26.14
N ASN A 26 -3.56 10.21 -26.07
CA ASN A 26 -4.65 9.99 -25.15
C ASN A 26 -4.03 9.88 -23.76
N LEU A 27 -3.78 11.03 -23.16
CA LEU A 27 -3.59 11.12 -21.72
C LEU A 27 -4.96 10.78 -21.12
N LYS A 28 -5.22 9.48 -20.92
CA LYS A 28 -6.13 9.12 -19.85
C LYS A 28 -5.58 9.80 -18.62
N ALA A 29 -6.38 10.66 -17.99
CA ALA A 29 -6.10 11.10 -16.65
C ALA A 29 -6.04 9.84 -15.80
N ASP A 30 -4.81 9.42 -15.48
CA ASP A 30 -4.58 8.66 -14.27
C ASP A 30 -5.06 9.58 -13.15
N ASP A 31 -6.09 9.17 -12.43
CA ASP A 31 -6.59 9.93 -11.28
C ASP A 31 -5.55 9.96 -10.15
N GLY A 32 -4.38 9.33 -10.38
CA GLY A 32 -3.28 9.24 -9.45
C GLY A 32 -3.57 8.24 -8.34
N VAL A 33 -4.63 7.45 -8.46
CA VAL A 33 -5.02 6.45 -7.46
C VAL A 33 -4.42 5.11 -7.84
N GLN A 34 -3.50 4.64 -7.00
CA GLN A 34 -2.89 3.32 -7.13
C GLN A 34 -3.37 2.37 -6.04
N HIS A 35 -3.54 1.10 -6.40
CA HIS A 35 -3.72 0.01 -5.45
C HIS A 35 -2.36 -0.57 -5.09
N VAL A 36 -2.04 -0.58 -3.79
CA VAL A 36 -0.81 -1.15 -3.25
C VAL A 36 -1.16 -2.18 -2.17
N VAL A 37 -0.29 -3.18 -2.01
CA VAL A 37 -0.43 -4.19 -0.95
C VAL A 37 0.44 -3.75 0.22
N VAL A 38 -0.18 -3.42 1.35
CA VAL A 38 0.53 -3.12 2.60
C VAL A 38 1.06 -4.39 3.24
N PHE A 39 0.22 -5.43 3.29
CA PHE A 39 0.57 -6.75 3.82
C PHE A 39 -0.28 -7.83 3.15
N GLY A 40 0.34 -8.95 2.83
CA GLY A 40 -0.32 -10.14 2.32
C GLY A 40 0.66 -11.31 2.28
N GLU A 41 0.33 -12.38 3.00
CA GLU A 41 1.13 -13.60 3.07
C GLU A 41 0.20 -14.82 3.04
N ASP A 42 0.59 -15.87 2.32
CA ASP A 42 -0.18 -17.11 2.26
C ASP A 42 -0.39 -17.70 3.67
N GLY A 43 -1.65 -18.03 3.98
CA GLY A 43 -2.03 -18.58 5.28
C GLY A 43 -2.14 -17.55 6.42
N LYS A 44 -2.06 -16.24 6.13
CA LYS A 44 -2.27 -15.18 7.11
C LYS A 44 -3.61 -14.47 6.92
N PHE A 45 -4.26 -14.16 8.04
CA PHE A 45 -5.33 -13.18 8.10
C PHE A 45 -4.72 -11.81 8.42
N ALA A 46 -5.17 -10.76 7.74
CA ALA A 46 -4.84 -9.38 8.08
C ALA A 46 -6.10 -8.50 8.00
N GLY A 47 -6.38 -7.74 9.05
CA GLY A 47 -7.65 -7.02 9.12
C GLY A 47 -7.75 -5.93 10.17
N TRP A 48 -8.94 -5.31 10.17
CA TRP A 48 -9.34 -4.21 11.05
C TRP A 48 -8.48 -2.94 11.01
N PRO A 49 -7.97 -2.47 9.84
CA PRO A 49 -7.15 -1.26 9.81
C PRO A 49 -7.90 -0.01 10.32
N ALA A 50 -9.21 0.06 10.09
CA ALA A 50 -10.06 1.15 10.56
C ALA A 50 -10.15 1.25 12.09
N ASN A 51 -9.92 0.15 12.82
CA ASN A 51 -10.01 0.11 14.27
C ASN A 51 -8.70 0.52 14.95
N HIS A 52 -7.58 0.41 14.24
CA HIS A 52 -6.27 0.76 14.75
C HIS A 52 -5.89 2.20 14.39
N GLY A 53 -6.35 2.69 13.23
CA GLY A 53 -6.11 4.05 12.77
C GLY A 53 -5.00 4.17 11.72
N ILE A 54 -4.94 5.35 11.10
CA ILE A 54 -3.95 5.74 10.11
C ILE A 54 -3.48 7.18 10.41
N TRP A 55 -2.18 7.41 10.25
CA TRP A 55 -1.52 8.70 10.46
C TRP A 55 -0.65 9.04 9.25
N LEU A 56 -0.54 10.34 8.99
CA LEU A 56 0.20 10.88 7.84
C LEU A 56 1.03 12.08 8.30
N TRP A 57 2.33 12.05 7.98
CA TRP A 57 3.27 13.16 8.18
C TRP A 57 4.09 13.38 6.91
N GLY A 58 3.67 14.30 6.04
CA GLY A 58 4.32 14.48 4.74
C GLY A 58 4.23 13.20 3.90
N ASN A 59 5.39 12.62 3.54
CA ASN A 59 5.47 11.35 2.80
C ASN A 59 5.45 10.11 3.71
N GLU A 60 5.43 10.28 5.03
CA GLU A 60 5.36 9.16 5.95
C GLU A 60 3.91 8.78 6.26
N ILE A 61 3.57 7.51 6.10
CA ILE A 61 2.27 6.95 6.44
C ILE A 61 2.47 5.84 7.47
N LEU A 62 1.64 5.82 8.50
CA LEU A 62 1.59 4.73 9.48
C LEU A 62 0.16 4.24 9.61
N VAL A 63 -0.08 2.95 9.42
CA VAL A 63 -1.39 2.32 9.60
C VAL A 63 -1.27 1.13 10.53
N GLY A 64 -2.15 1.02 11.52
CA GLY A 64 -2.21 -0.18 12.37
C GLY A 64 -3.22 -1.19 11.84
N PHE A 65 -3.01 -2.47 12.16
CA PHE A 65 -3.95 -3.56 11.86
C PHE A 65 -3.59 -4.80 12.68
N SER A 66 -4.45 -5.83 12.68
CA SER A 66 -4.11 -7.12 13.27
C SER A 66 -3.69 -8.13 12.20
N ILE A 67 -2.74 -8.98 12.54
CA ILE A 67 -2.38 -10.18 11.79
C ILE A 67 -2.61 -11.44 12.63
N GLY A 68 -2.98 -12.53 11.97
CA GLY A 68 -3.16 -13.83 12.60
C GLY A 68 -3.03 -14.98 11.60
N ILE A 69 -3.25 -16.20 12.05
CA ILE A 69 -3.33 -17.36 11.14
C ILE A 69 -4.70 -17.36 10.48
N HIS A 70 -4.72 -17.51 9.16
CA HIS A 70 -5.95 -17.71 8.40
C HIS A 70 -6.56 -19.08 8.75
N GLU A 71 -7.85 -19.11 9.04
CA GLU A 71 -8.61 -20.34 9.25
C GLU A 71 -10.00 -20.18 8.65
N GLU A 72 -10.44 -21.12 7.83
CA GLU A 72 -11.79 -21.12 7.26
C GLU A 72 -12.82 -21.43 8.35
N LEU A 73 -13.55 -20.41 8.80
CA LEU A 73 -14.57 -20.52 9.85
C LEU A 73 -16.00 -20.41 9.30
N GLY A 74 -16.16 -20.42 7.97
CA GLY A 74 -17.44 -20.26 7.29
C GLY A 74 -17.95 -18.82 7.29
N ASN A 75 -19.24 -18.64 7.00
CA ASN A 75 -19.80 -17.32 6.67
C ASN A 75 -20.18 -16.46 7.90
N GLU A 76 -20.15 -17.03 9.10
CA GLU A 76 -20.63 -16.34 10.32
C GLU A 76 -19.51 -15.63 11.08
N ARG A 77 -18.24 -15.91 10.74
CA ARG A 77 -17.08 -15.45 11.51
C ARG A 77 -15.99 -14.94 10.58
N HIS A 78 -15.19 -14.00 11.06
CA HIS A 78 -13.94 -13.65 10.40
C HIS A 78 -12.99 -14.85 10.40
N ASN A 79 -12.40 -15.15 9.24
CA ASN A 79 -11.53 -16.29 8.94
C ASN A 79 -10.13 -16.17 9.57
N ILE A 80 -10.09 -16.05 10.89
CA ILE A 80 -8.88 -15.99 11.71
C ILE A 80 -8.95 -17.06 12.78
N ALA A 81 -7.85 -17.80 12.95
CA ALA A 81 -7.73 -18.85 13.95
C ALA A 81 -7.89 -18.28 15.37
N ARG A 82 -8.81 -18.87 16.14
CA ARG A 82 -9.23 -18.33 17.45
C ARG A 82 -8.35 -18.78 18.60
N ASP A 83 -7.62 -19.86 18.41
CA ASP A 83 -6.71 -20.47 19.38
C ASP A 83 -5.23 -20.13 19.08
N LYS A 84 -4.95 -19.31 18.06
CA LYS A 84 -3.60 -18.88 17.66
C LYS A 84 -3.35 -17.42 17.98
N ILE A 85 -2.06 -17.07 18.04
CA ILE A 85 -1.62 -15.71 18.34
C ILE A 85 -2.16 -14.76 17.27
N GLU A 86 -2.80 -13.69 17.74
CA GLU A 86 -3.08 -12.49 16.97
C GLU A 86 -2.09 -11.41 17.40
N GLN A 87 -1.49 -10.69 16.47
CA GLN A 87 -0.58 -9.59 16.76
C GLN A 87 -1.16 -8.28 16.23
N HIS A 88 -1.07 -7.22 17.03
CA HIS A 88 -1.27 -5.85 16.54
C HIS A 88 0.05 -5.36 15.95
N VAL A 89 0.03 -4.96 14.67
CA VAL A 89 1.20 -4.53 13.92
C VAL A 89 0.98 -3.16 13.30
N LEU A 90 2.08 -2.55 12.85
CA LEU A 90 2.04 -1.28 12.13
C LEU A 90 2.68 -1.47 10.75
N GLY A 91 2.01 -1.01 9.69
CA GLY A 91 2.61 -0.81 8.38
C GLY A 91 3.09 0.63 8.26
N ARG A 92 4.36 0.83 7.94
CA ARG A 92 4.95 2.16 7.70
C ARG A 92 5.43 2.29 6.26
N SER A 93 5.08 3.40 5.62
CA SER A 93 5.66 3.87 4.36
C SER A 93 6.40 5.18 4.60
N LEU A 94 7.53 5.38 3.93
CA LEU A 94 8.32 6.62 3.95
C LEU A 94 8.34 7.35 2.59
N ASP A 95 7.62 6.81 1.61
CA ASP A 95 7.62 7.23 0.20
C ASP A 95 6.21 7.54 -0.32
N GLY A 96 5.30 7.93 0.56
CA GLY A 96 3.94 8.32 0.19
C GLY A 96 3.00 7.15 -0.11
N GLY A 97 3.36 5.95 0.34
CA GLY A 97 2.55 4.73 0.22
C GLY A 97 2.99 3.78 -0.90
N GLU A 98 4.14 4.00 -1.53
CA GLU A 98 4.66 3.13 -2.60
C GLU A 98 5.23 1.83 -2.04
N THR A 99 6.03 1.91 -0.96
CA THR A 99 6.60 0.76 -0.26
C THR A 99 6.24 0.76 1.22
N TRP A 100 6.12 -0.45 1.79
CA TRP A 100 5.65 -0.65 3.16
C TRP A 100 6.56 -1.61 3.93
N GLN A 101 6.88 -1.24 5.17
CA GLN A 101 7.57 -2.08 6.14
C GLN A 101 6.62 -2.42 7.28
N ILE A 102 6.56 -3.69 7.67
CA ILE A 102 5.79 -4.12 8.83
C ILE A 102 6.66 -4.07 10.08
N GLU A 103 6.15 -3.38 11.10
CA GLU A 103 6.73 -3.31 12.42
C GLU A 103 5.95 -4.20 13.39
N TYR A 104 6.69 -4.82 14.31
CA TYR A 104 6.15 -5.71 15.35
C TYR A 104 6.39 -5.11 16.75
N PRO A 105 5.63 -4.08 17.17
CA PRO A 105 5.83 -3.39 18.45
C PRO A 105 5.79 -4.31 19.67
N ALA A 106 5.05 -5.43 19.56
CA ALA A 106 4.90 -6.44 20.58
C ALA A 106 6.26 -7.03 21.02
N GLU A 107 7.24 -7.14 20.12
CA GLU A 107 8.61 -7.59 20.42
C GLU A 107 9.35 -6.64 21.37
N ARG A 108 8.88 -5.40 21.50
CA ARG A 108 9.40 -4.37 22.41
C ARG A 108 8.46 -4.10 23.57
N GLY A 109 7.47 -4.96 23.80
CA GLY A 109 6.47 -4.80 24.87
C GLY A 109 5.45 -3.68 24.63
N MET A 110 5.30 -3.21 23.38
CA MET A 110 4.34 -2.17 23.00
C MET A 110 3.20 -2.75 22.16
N LEU A 111 2.03 -2.12 22.20
CA LEU A 111 0.84 -2.56 21.44
C LEU A 111 0.55 -4.06 21.59
N ILE A 112 0.79 -4.62 22.77
CA ILE A 112 0.41 -5.99 23.08
C ILE A 112 -1.12 -6.04 23.04
N ASN A 113 -1.69 -7.05 22.37
CA ASN A 113 -3.14 -7.23 22.24
C ASN A 113 -3.79 -7.72 23.55
N GLN A 114 -3.63 -6.94 24.63
CA GLN A 114 -4.23 -7.18 25.93
C GLN A 114 -5.62 -6.51 25.99
N GLY A 115 -6.63 -7.21 26.52
CA GLY A 115 -7.99 -6.67 26.65
C GLY A 115 -8.97 -7.15 25.57
N GLY A 116 -10.22 -6.68 25.64
CA GLY A 116 -11.35 -7.15 24.82
C GLY A 116 -11.41 -6.55 23.42
N MET A 117 -11.99 -7.32 22.46
CA MET A 117 -12.09 -7.12 21.00
C MET A 117 -10.97 -7.75 20.14
N ARG A 118 -10.28 -8.77 20.64
CA ARG A 118 -9.43 -9.66 19.82
C ARG A 118 -10.19 -10.88 19.31
N HIS A 119 -9.68 -11.48 18.26
CA HIS A 119 -10.23 -12.69 17.64
C HIS A 119 -9.37 -13.93 17.92
N GLY A 120 -8.05 -13.78 18.00
CA GLY A 120 -7.11 -14.82 18.45
C GLY A 120 -6.76 -14.71 19.94
N ILE A 121 -5.58 -15.24 20.30
CA ILE A 121 -5.00 -15.14 21.64
C ILE A 121 -3.87 -14.11 21.71
N THR A 122 -3.63 -13.57 22.91
CA THR A 122 -2.41 -12.82 23.22
C THR A 122 -1.24 -13.78 23.29
N ASP A 123 -0.05 -13.36 22.84
CA ASP A 123 1.16 -14.17 23.00
C ASP A 123 1.44 -14.42 24.50
N PRO A 124 1.45 -15.68 24.97
CA PRO A 124 1.74 -16.03 26.37
C PRO A 124 3.08 -15.49 26.89
N LYS A 125 4.03 -15.18 26.00
CA LYS A 125 5.36 -14.67 26.35
C LYS A 125 5.39 -13.17 26.63
N LEU A 126 4.31 -12.45 26.29
CA LEU A 126 4.20 -11.00 26.44
C LEU A 126 3.35 -10.60 27.66
N HIS A 127 3.17 -11.53 28.60
CA HIS A 127 2.48 -11.35 29.88
C HIS A 127 3.45 -11.13 31.03
#